data_AF-A0A8U0IL48-F1
#
_entry.id   AF-A0A8U0IL48-F1
#
_cell.length_a   1.000
_cell.length_b   1.000
_cell.length_c   1.000
_cell.angle_alpha   90.00
_cell.angle_beta   90.00
_cell.angle_gamma   90.00
#
_symmetry.space_group_name_H-M   'P 1'
#
loop_
_entity.id
_entity.type
_entity.pdbx_description
1 polymer ?
#
loop_
_entity_poly.entity_id
_entity_poly.type
_entity_poly.pdbx_seq_one_letter_code
_entity_poly.pdbx_strand_id
1 'polypeptide(L)'
;MTDERDSDDDRIGDDARTDDIWRTEDRSASGRAAADDGADDADSRDGDADSRDGDGRTVDADRTDDETEYRVLATPMDDGLRLLDRQTFEPVVTAEDGHDAPVGDLRPGYLVDAVLDWSSPDPTVESVSVRRPTLYVFADGIDPVFEAARETWSDARAAGDSMNSRVTRNTDNEVNGVLYVFAEDPTNGTFEAFRDGTRPVEPLVDRVNEQEGSAPREVFVLRPEGGEFVVVTIALAKGGQFADTLRETYDRPRPPEPLE
;
A
#
# COMPACT_ATOMS: atom_id res chain seq x y z
N MET A 1 -7.15 -43.81 54.23
CA MET A 1 -6.59 -42.72 55.04
C MET A 1 -5.24 -42.40 54.41
N THR A 2 -5.29 -41.48 53.44
CA THR A 2 -4.25 -40.87 52.57
C THR A 2 -4.95 -40.59 51.23
N ASP A 3 -4.83 -39.46 50.55
CA ASP A 3 -4.23 -38.15 50.83
C ASP A 3 -4.90 -37.21 49.79
N GLU A 4 -5.42 -36.07 50.23
CA GLU A 4 -5.88 -34.98 49.37
C GLU A 4 -4.68 -34.31 48.71
N ARG A 5 -4.76 -34.04 47.39
CA ARG A 5 -4.10 -32.88 46.76
C ARG A 5 -4.50 -32.66 45.30
N ASP A 6 -4.73 -31.38 45.03
CA ASP A 6 -4.61 -30.64 43.77
C ASP A 6 -5.66 -30.88 42.67
N SER A 7 -6.53 -29.89 42.52
CA SER A 7 -7.32 -29.62 41.31
C SER A 7 -7.44 -28.10 41.16
N ASP A 8 -6.32 -27.47 40.79
CA ASP A 8 -6.27 -26.17 40.11
C ASP A 8 -6.61 -26.42 38.62
N ASP A 9 -7.68 -25.81 38.09
CA ASP A 9 -7.65 -24.53 37.36
C ASP A 9 -6.80 -24.61 36.10
N ASP A 10 -7.45 -24.77 34.95
CA ASP A 10 -6.97 -24.16 33.70
C ASP A 10 -8.15 -23.89 32.77
N ARG A 11 -8.65 -22.65 32.85
CA ARG A 11 -9.61 -22.09 31.90
C ARG A 11 -8.85 -21.76 30.61
N ILE A 12 -9.24 -22.43 29.54
CA ILE A 12 -8.93 -22.05 28.16
C ILE A 12 -9.41 -20.61 27.92
N GLY A 13 -8.46 -19.74 27.62
CA GLY A 13 -8.66 -18.36 27.21
C GLY A 13 -7.32 -17.78 26.75
N ASP A 14 -6.76 -18.35 25.68
CA ASP A 14 -5.60 -17.74 25.02
C ASP A 14 -6.10 -16.80 23.92
N ASP A 15 -6.06 -15.53 24.29
CA ASP A 15 -6.38 -14.34 23.54
C ASP A 15 -5.37 -14.20 22.39
N ALA A 16 -5.88 -14.10 21.15
CA ALA A 16 -5.09 -13.88 19.96
C ALA A 16 -4.38 -12.52 20.03
N ARG A 17 -3.10 -12.53 20.42
CA ARG A 17 -2.20 -11.39 20.21
C ARG A 17 -1.68 -11.42 18.78
N THR A 18 -2.28 -10.60 17.91
CA THR A 18 -1.75 -10.28 16.58
C THR A 18 -1.44 -8.78 16.52
N ASP A 19 -0.52 -8.33 17.36
CA ASP A 19 0.02 -6.97 17.34
C ASP A 19 1.47 -7.03 17.80
N ASP A 20 2.42 -7.13 16.85
CA ASP A 20 3.81 -6.62 16.89
C ASP A 20 4.63 -7.23 15.73
N ILE A 21 4.45 -6.73 14.49
CA ILE A 21 5.32 -7.09 13.33
C ILE A 21 6.12 -5.87 12.84
N TRP A 22 5.99 -4.70 13.46
CA TRP A 22 6.51 -3.43 12.93
C TRP A 22 7.62 -2.77 13.74
N ARG A 23 8.42 -3.54 14.49
CA ARG A 23 9.53 -2.99 15.26
C ARG A 23 10.87 -3.16 14.54
N THR A 24 11.14 -2.30 13.57
CA THR A 24 12.51 -2.09 13.06
C THR A 24 13.14 -0.94 13.84
N GLU A 25 13.90 -1.25 14.90
CA GLU A 25 14.72 -0.25 15.60
C GLU A 25 15.92 0.10 14.74
N ASP A 26 15.84 1.30 14.13
CA ASP A 26 16.94 2.01 13.50
C ASP A 26 18.07 2.23 14.53
N ARG A 27 19.22 1.60 14.29
CA ARG A 27 20.47 1.89 15.00
C ARG A 27 21.49 2.38 14.01
N SER A 28 21.59 3.69 13.85
CA SER A 28 22.84 4.34 13.44
C SER A 28 23.00 5.70 14.10
N ALA A 29 24.19 5.87 14.68
CA ALA A 29 24.57 6.92 15.61
C ALA A 29 25.24 8.11 14.92
N SER A 30 24.95 9.33 15.40
CA SER A 30 25.83 10.52 15.45
C SER A 30 25.01 11.67 16.07
N GLY A 31 25.39 12.48 17.07
CA GLY A 31 26.69 12.83 17.63
C GLY A 31 26.96 14.34 17.47
N ARG A 32 26.80 15.13 18.56
CA ARG A 32 27.12 16.58 18.82
C ARG A 32 25.89 17.51 18.97
N ALA A 33 25.57 18.11 20.14
CA ALA A 33 26.25 19.17 20.94
C ALA A 33 26.41 20.50 20.19
N ALA A 34 26.15 21.71 20.71
CA ALA A 34 25.45 22.26 21.87
C ALA A 34 25.29 23.79 21.60
N ALA A 35 24.29 24.40 22.25
CA ALA A 35 24.06 25.81 22.65
C ALA A 35 24.85 27.00 22.05
N ASP A 36 24.12 28.10 21.75
CA ASP A 36 24.34 29.51 22.20
C ASP A 36 23.25 30.39 21.52
N ASP A 37 22.26 30.94 22.24
CA ASP A 37 22.20 32.30 22.85
C ASP A 37 22.10 33.48 21.86
N GLY A 38 21.14 34.38 22.13
CA GLY A 38 21.01 35.65 21.41
C GLY A 38 19.59 36.22 21.36
N ALA A 39 19.13 36.76 22.49
CA ALA A 39 18.04 37.73 22.52
C ALA A 39 18.48 39.05 21.89
N ASP A 40 17.57 39.78 21.24
CA ASP A 40 17.51 41.23 21.37
C ASP A 40 16.20 41.82 20.82
N ASP A 41 15.79 42.87 21.51
CA ASP A 41 14.53 43.57 21.51
C ASP A 41 14.26 44.49 20.29
N ALA A 42 12.99 44.89 20.22
CA ALA A 42 12.51 46.27 20.04
C ALA A 42 11.78 46.66 18.72
N ASP A 43 10.48 46.91 18.94
CA ASP A 43 9.77 48.17 18.68
C ASP A 43 8.89 48.37 17.43
N SER A 44 7.60 48.53 17.73
CA SER A 44 6.63 49.50 17.19
C SER A 44 6.24 49.46 15.70
N ARG A 45 4.93 49.30 15.45
CA ARG A 45 4.05 50.42 15.02
C ARG A 45 2.59 49.99 14.81
N ASP A 46 1.72 50.86 15.34
CA ASP A 46 0.28 50.96 15.08
C ASP A 46 -0.06 51.01 13.58
N GLY A 47 -1.24 50.48 13.25
CA GLY A 47 -1.84 50.57 11.93
C GLY A 47 -3.24 49.98 11.89
N ASP A 48 -4.20 50.67 12.52
CA ASP A 48 -5.64 50.48 12.28
C ASP A 48 -5.98 50.67 10.79
N ALA A 49 -6.63 49.69 10.18
CA ALA A 49 -7.49 49.89 9.01
C ALA A 49 -8.59 48.82 8.94
N ASP A 50 -9.78 49.31 9.28
CA ASP A 50 -11.13 48.78 9.07
C ASP A 50 -11.40 48.37 7.61
N SER A 51 -11.93 47.15 7.38
CA SER A 51 -12.81 46.73 6.28
C SER A 51 -13.01 45.21 6.39
N ARG A 52 -14.17 44.74 6.87
CA ARG A 52 -15.36 44.38 6.08
C ARG A 52 -15.17 43.21 5.12
N ASP A 53 -16.20 42.36 5.19
CA ASP A 53 -16.64 41.37 4.22
C ASP A 53 -15.96 40.00 4.26
N GLY A 54 -16.79 39.03 4.64
CA GLY A 54 -16.62 37.64 4.20
C GLY A 54 -16.01 36.71 5.23
N ASP A 55 -16.68 36.50 6.37
CA ASP A 55 -16.72 35.14 6.94
C ASP A 55 -17.65 34.31 6.04
N GLY A 56 -17.23 34.18 4.77
CA GLY A 56 -17.54 33.02 3.96
C GLY A 56 -16.75 31.90 4.59
N ARG A 57 -17.24 31.43 5.74
CA ARG A 57 -17.00 30.08 6.17
C ARG A 57 -17.57 29.23 5.03
N THR A 58 -16.72 28.88 4.07
CA THR A 58 -16.80 27.59 3.43
C THR A 58 -16.60 26.60 4.58
N VAL A 59 -17.68 26.41 5.33
CA VAL A 59 -18.02 25.09 5.77
C VAL A 59 -17.99 24.28 4.48
N ASP A 60 -16.88 23.59 4.24
CA ASP A 60 -16.81 22.38 3.43
C ASP A 60 -17.78 21.38 4.08
N ALA A 61 -19.06 21.69 3.94
CA ALA A 61 -20.22 20.93 4.38
C ALA A 61 -21.06 20.68 3.14
N ASP A 62 -20.40 20.05 2.17
CA ASP A 62 -21.03 19.21 1.17
C ASP A 62 -20.13 18.00 0.96
N ARG A 63 -19.84 17.26 2.06
CA ARG A 63 -19.65 15.82 1.90
C ARG A 63 -21.03 15.29 1.55
N THR A 64 -21.30 15.22 0.27
CA THR A 64 -22.39 14.41 -0.27
C THR A 64 -22.13 12.98 0.20
N ASP A 65 -23.18 12.31 0.68
CA ASP A 65 -23.13 10.97 1.27
C ASP A 65 -22.17 10.02 0.50
N ASP A 66 -21.14 9.58 1.24
CA ASP A 66 -20.31 8.38 1.04
C ASP A 66 -19.39 8.24 -0.20
N GLU A 67 -18.73 9.31 -0.66
CA GLU A 67 -17.50 9.12 -1.47
C GLU A 67 -16.38 8.51 -0.61
N THR A 68 -16.11 7.22 -0.81
CA THR A 68 -15.08 6.47 -0.09
C THR A 68 -13.88 6.18 -0.99
N GLU A 69 -12.66 6.25 -0.41
CA GLU A 69 -11.42 5.94 -1.14
C GLU A 69 -11.26 4.42 -1.25
N TYR A 70 -11.13 3.92 -2.48
CA TYR A 70 -10.96 2.51 -2.78
C TYR A 70 -9.73 2.25 -3.64
N ARG A 71 -9.09 1.10 -3.44
CA ARG A 71 -8.08 0.54 -4.36
C ARG A 71 -8.69 -0.54 -5.23
N VAL A 72 -8.48 -0.46 -6.54
CA VAL A 72 -8.89 -1.54 -7.45
C VAL A 72 -7.95 -2.73 -7.29
N LEU A 73 -8.48 -3.90 -6.92
CA LEU A 73 -7.72 -5.13 -6.72
C LEU A 73 -7.57 -5.94 -8.02
N ALA A 74 -6.60 -6.85 -8.04
CA ALA A 74 -6.37 -7.73 -9.19
C ALA A 74 -7.17 -9.03 -9.06
N THR A 75 -8.39 -9.04 -9.55
CA THR A 75 -9.21 -10.25 -9.57
C THR A 75 -8.71 -11.25 -10.63
N PRO A 76 -8.82 -12.58 -10.42
CA PRO A 76 -8.88 -13.52 -11.53
C PRO A 76 -9.89 -13.04 -12.57
N MET A 77 -9.60 -13.23 -13.86
CA MET A 77 -10.60 -12.91 -14.91
C MET A 77 -11.90 -13.66 -14.59
N ASP A 78 -13.04 -12.99 -14.73
CA ASP A 78 -14.42 -13.50 -14.57
C ASP A 78 -15.07 -13.45 -13.18
N ASP A 79 -14.41 -12.93 -12.14
CA ASP A 79 -15.08 -12.49 -10.92
C ASP A 79 -15.17 -10.95 -10.98
N GLY A 80 -16.32 -10.35 -10.64
CA GLY A 80 -16.58 -8.90 -10.75
C GLY A 80 -15.51 -7.96 -10.18
N LEU A 81 -15.70 -6.66 -10.37
CA LEU A 81 -14.76 -5.66 -9.86
C LEU A 81 -14.59 -5.82 -8.33
N ARG A 82 -13.34 -5.92 -7.88
CA ARG A 82 -13.00 -5.93 -6.45
C ARG A 82 -12.33 -4.63 -6.05
N LEU A 83 -12.81 -4.06 -4.96
CA LEU A 83 -12.32 -2.81 -4.39
C LEU A 83 -11.81 -3.09 -2.98
N LEU A 84 -10.64 -2.58 -2.61
CA LEU A 84 -10.21 -2.56 -1.21
C LEU A 84 -10.61 -1.23 -0.59
N ASP A 85 -11.39 -1.27 0.48
CA ASP A 85 -11.69 -0.09 1.29
C ASP A 85 -10.40 0.39 1.97
N ARG A 86 -10.04 1.67 1.75
CA ARG A 86 -8.79 2.23 2.28
C ARG A 86 -8.83 2.55 3.76
N GLN A 87 -10.02 2.60 4.36
CA GLN A 87 -10.22 2.85 5.78
C GLN A 87 -10.24 1.54 6.57
N THR A 88 -10.97 0.53 6.09
CA THR A 88 -11.11 -0.75 6.81
C THR A 88 -10.11 -1.81 6.36
N PHE A 89 -9.47 -1.64 5.21
CA PHE A 89 -8.65 -2.67 4.54
C PHE A 89 -9.43 -3.95 4.25
N GLU A 90 -10.74 -3.84 4.04
CA GLU A 90 -11.59 -4.98 3.70
C GLU A 90 -11.87 -5.00 2.20
N PRO A 91 -11.75 -6.17 1.54
CA PRO A 91 -12.11 -6.31 0.14
C PRO A 91 -13.64 -6.34 -0.02
N VAL A 92 -14.13 -5.50 -0.93
CA VAL A 92 -15.51 -5.43 -1.39
C VAL A 92 -15.60 -6.05 -2.78
N VAL A 93 -16.43 -7.08 -2.91
CA VAL A 93 -16.79 -7.68 -4.19
C VAL A 93 -18.03 -6.95 -4.69
N THR A 94 -17.93 -6.29 -5.85
CA THR A 94 -19.08 -5.62 -6.48
C THR A 94 -19.82 -6.58 -7.39
N ALA A 95 -21.05 -6.22 -7.76
CA ALA A 95 -21.83 -6.96 -8.75
C ALA A 95 -21.06 -7.10 -10.08
N GLU A 96 -21.39 -8.12 -10.89
CA GLU A 96 -20.78 -8.32 -12.21
C GLU A 96 -21.25 -7.30 -13.25
N ASP A 97 -22.49 -6.82 -13.11
CA ASP A 97 -23.18 -5.91 -14.02
C ASP A 97 -24.05 -4.91 -13.23
N GLY A 98 -24.53 -3.87 -13.92
CA GLY A 98 -25.47 -2.90 -13.35
C GLY A 98 -24.83 -1.65 -12.73
N HIS A 99 -23.54 -1.42 -13.01
CA HIS A 99 -22.85 -0.18 -12.62
C HIS A 99 -23.29 0.98 -13.51
N ASP A 100 -23.53 2.14 -12.89
CA ASP A 100 -23.74 3.40 -13.61
C ASP A 100 -22.42 4.07 -14.03
N ALA A 101 -21.30 3.61 -13.46
CA ALA A 101 -19.96 4.09 -13.72
C ALA A 101 -19.15 3.18 -14.69
N PRO A 102 -18.14 3.70 -15.41
CA PRO A 102 -17.33 2.93 -16.37
C PRO A 102 -16.30 2.00 -15.69
N VAL A 103 -16.77 1.04 -14.91
CA VAL A 103 -15.92 0.13 -14.12
C VAL A 103 -14.97 -0.74 -14.96
N GLY A 104 -15.34 -1.05 -16.22
CA GLY A 104 -14.49 -1.84 -17.13
C GLY A 104 -13.20 -1.12 -17.57
N ASP A 105 -13.15 0.19 -17.38
CA ASP A 105 -12.00 1.01 -17.70
C ASP A 105 -11.01 1.15 -16.52
N LEU A 106 -11.41 0.70 -15.32
CA LEU A 106 -10.55 0.66 -14.15
C LEU A 106 -9.45 -0.40 -14.34
N ARG A 107 -8.29 -0.14 -13.75
CA ARG A 107 -7.14 -1.05 -13.77
C ARG A 107 -6.71 -1.41 -12.36
N PRO A 108 -6.20 -2.63 -12.13
CA PRO A 108 -5.64 -3.01 -10.85
C PRO A 108 -4.60 -1.99 -10.38
N GLY A 109 -4.69 -1.61 -9.12
CA GLY A 109 -3.85 -0.60 -8.50
C GLY A 109 -4.43 0.82 -8.56
N TYR A 110 -5.47 1.11 -9.35
CA TYR A 110 -6.06 2.45 -9.38
C TYR A 110 -6.61 2.81 -8.01
N LEU A 111 -6.25 4.02 -7.56
CA LEU A 111 -6.91 4.62 -6.41
C LEU A 111 -8.05 5.49 -6.91
N VAL A 112 -9.25 5.21 -6.44
CA VAL A 112 -10.47 5.87 -6.87
C VAL A 112 -11.24 6.37 -5.66
N ASP A 113 -12.00 7.44 -5.83
CA ASP A 113 -13.17 7.65 -4.98
C ASP A 113 -14.35 6.99 -5.68
N ALA A 114 -15.13 6.22 -4.95
CA ALA A 114 -16.35 5.64 -5.47
C ALA A 114 -17.51 5.81 -4.49
N VAL A 115 -18.71 5.86 -5.07
CA VAL A 115 -19.97 5.74 -4.33
C VAL A 115 -20.58 4.39 -4.71
N LEU A 116 -20.87 3.59 -3.69
CA LEU A 116 -21.40 2.24 -3.85
C LEU A 116 -22.87 2.20 -3.40
N ASP A 117 -23.74 1.66 -4.26
CA ASP A 117 -25.12 1.34 -3.90
C ASP A 117 -25.18 -0.07 -3.29
N TRP A 118 -25.60 -0.14 -2.03
CA TRP A 118 -25.74 -1.38 -1.27
C TRP A 118 -27.18 -1.91 -1.28
N SER A 119 -28.01 -1.51 -2.26
CA SER A 119 -29.40 -1.98 -2.36
C SER A 119 -29.48 -3.46 -2.75
N SER A 120 -28.38 -4.03 -3.24
CA SER A 120 -28.21 -5.44 -3.59
C SER A 120 -27.18 -6.13 -2.67
N PRO A 121 -27.17 -7.48 -2.58
CA PRO A 121 -26.19 -8.23 -1.79
C PRO A 121 -24.74 -7.93 -2.18
N ASP A 122 -24.49 -7.80 -3.49
CA ASP A 122 -23.24 -7.29 -4.04
C ASP A 122 -23.47 -5.84 -4.48
N PRO A 123 -22.70 -4.86 -3.97
CA PRO A 123 -22.93 -3.46 -4.29
C PRO A 123 -22.62 -3.13 -5.75
N THR A 124 -23.36 -2.18 -6.32
CA THR A 124 -23.07 -1.60 -7.65
C THR A 124 -22.33 -0.27 -7.50
N VAL A 125 -21.56 0.11 -8.53
CA VAL A 125 -20.79 1.36 -8.52
C VAL A 125 -21.64 2.44 -9.19
N GLU A 126 -22.10 3.41 -8.41
CA GLU A 126 -22.91 4.54 -8.91
C GLU A 126 -22.04 5.57 -9.59
N SER A 127 -20.91 5.90 -8.97
CA SER A 127 -19.94 6.84 -9.54
C SER A 127 -18.51 6.44 -9.15
N VAL A 128 -17.56 6.78 -10.02
CA VAL A 128 -16.13 6.55 -9.77
C VAL A 128 -15.29 7.67 -10.37
N SER A 129 -14.32 8.15 -9.59
CA SER A 129 -13.35 9.15 -10.01
C SER A 129 -11.94 8.65 -9.72
N VAL A 130 -11.06 8.62 -10.72
CA VAL A 130 -9.66 8.20 -10.51
C VAL A 130 -8.89 9.31 -9.81
N ARG A 131 -8.44 9.04 -8.59
CA ARG A 131 -7.56 9.95 -7.82
C ARG A 131 -6.11 9.78 -8.24
N ARG A 132 -5.65 8.53 -8.33
CA ARG A 132 -4.26 8.19 -8.67
C ARG A 132 -4.23 6.93 -9.54
N PRO A 133 -3.78 7.02 -10.81
CA PRO A 133 -3.71 5.86 -11.70
C PRO A 133 -2.42 5.07 -11.43
N THR A 134 -2.28 4.52 -10.23
CA THR A 134 -1.20 3.58 -9.86
C THR A 134 -1.50 2.22 -10.49
N LEU A 135 -0.51 1.51 -11.02
CA LEU A 135 -0.75 0.19 -11.62
C LEU A 135 -0.17 -0.92 -10.77
N TYR A 136 -0.97 -1.95 -10.50
CA TYR A 136 -0.51 -3.20 -9.88
C TYR A 136 -0.33 -4.26 -10.96
N VAL A 137 0.81 -4.95 -10.89
CA VAL A 137 1.19 -6.01 -11.84
C VAL A 137 1.56 -7.23 -11.03
N PHE A 138 0.88 -8.34 -11.30
CA PHE A 138 1.15 -9.63 -10.67
C PHE A 138 1.78 -10.57 -11.70
N ALA A 139 2.97 -11.09 -11.40
CA ALA A 139 3.61 -12.10 -12.22
C ALA A 139 4.02 -13.31 -11.37
N ASP A 140 3.53 -14.47 -11.77
CA ASP A 140 3.86 -15.75 -11.14
C ASP A 140 4.87 -16.51 -12.00
N GLY A 141 5.68 -17.35 -11.35
CA GLY A 141 6.72 -18.15 -11.99
C GLY A 141 7.78 -17.31 -12.69
N ILE A 142 8.22 -16.20 -12.09
CA ILE A 142 9.21 -15.34 -12.73
C ILE A 142 10.58 -16.00 -12.83
N ASP A 143 11.15 -15.98 -14.04
CA ASP A 143 12.54 -16.30 -14.33
C ASP A 143 13.05 -15.36 -15.43
N PRO A 144 14.17 -14.64 -15.24
CA PRO A 144 15.01 -14.62 -14.05
C PRO A 144 14.47 -13.70 -12.94
N VAL A 145 14.79 -14.04 -11.69
CA VAL A 145 14.65 -13.11 -10.56
C VAL A 145 15.81 -12.12 -10.58
N PHE A 146 15.55 -10.82 -10.44
CA PHE A 146 16.62 -9.82 -10.38
C PHE A 146 17.53 -10.00 -9.15
N GLU A 147 18.80 -9.68 -9.32
CA GLU A 147 19.86 -9.89 -8.32
C GLU A 147 19.54 -9.22 -6.99
N ALA A 148 19.04 -7.97 -7.03
CA ALA A 148 18.66 -7.24 -5.83
C ALA A 148 17.62 -7.98 -4.96
N ALA A 149 16.65 -8.68 -5.55
CA ALA A 149 15.69 -9.48 -4.79
C ALA A 149 16.34 -10.71 -4.16
N ARG A 150 17.19 -11.41 -4.93
CA ARG A 150 17.90 -12.60 -4.45
C ARG A 150 18.85 -12.27 -3.30
N GLU A 151 19.60 -11.17 -3.42
CA GLU A 151 20.46 -10.67 -2.33
C GLU A 151 19.63 -10.31 -1.10
N THR A 152 18.57 -9.51 -1.27
CA THR A 152 17.72 -9.05 -0.15
C THR A 152 17.08 -10.23 0.59
N TRP A 153 16.67 -11.27 -0.13
CA TRP A 153 16.15 -12.51 0.47
C TRP A 153 17.23 -13.34 1.16
N SER A 154 18.43 -13.45 0.56
CA SER A 154 19.57 -14.11 1.20
C SER A 154 19.94 -13.44 2.52
N ASP A 155 19.92 -12.10 2.55
CA ASP A 155 20.17 -11.32 3.77
C ASP A 155 19.08 -11.55 4.82
N ALA A 156 17.80 -11.57 4.41
CA ALA A 156 16.67 -11.89 5.29
C ALA A 156 16.85 -13.26 5.95
N ARG A 157 17.16 -14.29 5.15
CA ARG A 157 17.41 -15.65 5.65
C ARG A 157 18.61 -15.74 6.57
N ALA A 158 19.68 -15.00 6.29
CA ALA A 158 20.86 -14.97 7.14
C ALA A 158 20.57 -14.33 8.51
N ALA A 159 19.70 -13.33 8.55
CA ALA A 159 19.23 -12.68 9.78
C ALA A 159 18.15 -13.50 10.51
N GLY A 160 17.47 -14.43 9.82
CA GLY A 160 16.32 -15.16 10.34
C GLY A 160 15.01 -14.38 10.24
N ASP A 161 14.98 -13.33 9.43
CA ASP A 161 13.81 -12.48 9.22
C ASP A 161 12.88 -13.07 8.15
N SER A 162 11.57 -12.92 8.34
CA SER A 162 10.55 -13.33 7.37
C SER A 162 10.34 -12.30 6.26
N MET A 163 10.98 -11.13 6.36
CA MET A 163 10.86 -10.02 5.43
C MET A 163 12.14 -9.19 5.44
N ASN A 164 12.50 -8.63 4.29
CA ASN A 164 13.54 -7.60 4.22
C ASN A 164 13.21 -6.59 3.10
N SER A 165 13.85 -5.43 3.13
CA SER A 165 13.59 -4.36 2.16
C SER A 165 14.87 -3.64 1.75
N ARG A 166 14.87 -3.11 0.52
CA ARG A 166 16.01 -2.37 -0.03
C ARG A 166 15.53 -1.34 -1.05
N VAL A 167 16.18 -0.19 -1.07
CA VAL A 167 15.96 0.84 -2.10
C VAL A 167 16.73 0.45 -3.38
N THR A 168 16.08 0.57 -4.54
CA THR A 168 16.71 0.35 -5.85
C THR A 168 17.20 1.67 -6.43
N ARG A 169 18.31 1.61 -7.17
CA ARG A 169 18.94 2.77 -7.80
C ARG A 169 19.20 2.53 -9.28
N ASN A 170 19.17 3.60 -10.07
CA ASN A 170 19.53 3.57 -11.49
C ASN A 170 21.06 3.62 -11.68
N THR A 171 21.51 3.64 -12.93
CA THR A 171 22.94 3.72 -13.30
C THR A 171 23.60 5.00 -12.82
N ASP A 172 22.84 6.08 -12.65
CA ASP A 172 23.28 7.37 -12.12
C ASP A 172 23.23 7.43 -10.58
N ASN A 173 22.95 6.30 -9.92
CA ASN A 173 22.83 6.15 -8.47
C ASN A 173 21.68 6.96 -7.85
N GLU A 174 20.70 7.37 -8.65
CA GLU A 174 19.45 7.98 -8.20
C GLU A 174 18.46 6.89 -7.80
N VAL A 175 17.65 7.16 -6.78
CA VAL A 175 16.62 6.24 -6.33
C VAL A 175 15.53 6.12 -7.40
N ASN A 176 15.23 4.89 -7.82
CA ASN A 176 14.22 4.62 -8.85
C ASN A 176 13.07 3.73 -8.35
N GLY A 177 13.20 3.13 -7.17
CA GLY A 177 12.19 2.26 -6.60
C GLY A 177 12.55 1.73 -5.22
N VAL A 178 11.63 0.96 -4.66
CA VAL A 178 11.83 0.21 -3.42
C VAL A 178 11.47 -1.25 -3.68
N LEU A 179 12.18 -2.15 -3.03
CA LEU A 179 12.02 -3.59 -3.14
C LEU A 179 11.80 -4.17 -1.75
N TYR A 180 10.79 -5.02 -1.63
CA TYR A 180 10.46 -5.79 -0.45
C TYR A 180 10.47 -7.27 -0.83
N VAL A 181 11.01 -8.10 0.05
CA VAL A 181 10.90 -9.57 -0.05
C VAL A 181 10.16 -10.09 1.16
N PHE A 182 9.28 -11.05 0.94
CA PHE A 182 8.49 -11.70 1.97
C PHE A 182 8.67 -13.20 1.83
N ALA A 183 8.83 -13.91 2.95
CA ALA A 183 8.77 -15.36 2.94
C ALA A 183 7.42 -15.82 2.37
N GLU A 184 7.46 -16.85 1.51
CA GLU A 184 6.23 -17.48 1.03
C GLU A 184 5.57 -18.25 2.18
N ASP A 185 4.25 -18.10 2.34
CA ASP A 185 3.49 -18.87 3.32
C ASP A 185 2.92 -20.13 2.64
N PRO A 186 3.27 -21.34 3.10
CA PRO A 186 2.83 -22.58 2.45
C PRO A 186 1.35 -22.90 2.69
N THR A 187 0.66 -22.18 3.58
CA THR A 187 -0.73 -22.49 3.98
C THR A 187 -1.72 -21.56 3.28
N ASN A 188 -1.40 -20.27 3.21
CA ASN A 188 -2.30 -19.22 2.75
C ASN A 188 -1.82 -18.53 1.46
N GLY A 189 -0.56 -18.74 1.04
CA GLY A 189 0.02 -18.10 -0.15
C GLY A 189 0.19 -16.60 0.02
N THR A 190 1.42 -16.12 0.26
CA THR A 190 1.71 -14.68 0.39
C THR A 190 1.41 -13.96 -0.93
N PHE A 191 1.67 -14.59 -2.08
CA PHE A 191 1.42 -13.99 -3.38
C PHE A 191 -0.08 -13.81 -3.65
N GLU A 192 -0.86 -14.85 -3.38
CA GLU A 192 -2.33 -14.83 -3.50
C GLU A 192 -2.94 -13.79 -2.56
N ALA A 193 -2.47 -13.73 -1.31
CA ALA A 193 -2.95 -12.76 -0.32
C ALA A 193 -2.74 -11.30 -0.74
N PHE A 194 -1.64 -10.99 -1.43
CA PHE A 194 -1.44 -9.65 -2.00
C PHE A 194 -2.32 -9.39 -3.22
N ARG A 195 -2.62 -10.44 -3.99
CA ARG A 195 -3.42 -10.34 -5.20
C ARG A 195 -4.90 -10.11 -4.90
N ASP A 196 -5.43 -10.85 -3.93
CA ASP A 196 -6.84 -10.80 -3.54
C ASP A 196 -7.17 -9.68 -2.53
N GLY A 197 -6.16 -9.02 -1.99
CA GLY A 197 -6.31 -7.92 -1.03
C GLY A 197 -6.45 -8.35 0.42
N THR A 198 -6.40 -9.66 0.74
CA THR A 198 -6.40 -10.17 2.11
C THR A 198 -5.19 -9.67 2.90
N ARG A 199 -4.06 -9.47 2.21
CA ARG A 199 -2.90 -8.74 2.70
C ARG A 199 -2.75 -7.44 1.89
N PRO A 200 -2.99 -6.26 2.48
CA PRO A 200 -2.91 -5.01 1.74
C PRO A 200 -1.46 -4.66 1.38
N VAL A 201 -1.25 -4.21 0.14
CA VAL A 201 0.03 -3.68 -0.36
C VAL A 201 0.19 -2.21 0.02
N GLU A 202 -0.92 -1.56 0.34
CA GLU A 202 -1.06 -0.13 0.53
C GLU A 202 -0.18 0.45 1.63
N PRO A 203 0.02 -0.19 2.80
CA PRO A 203 0.96 0.31 3.78
C PRO A 203 2.38 0.49 3.23
N LEU A 204 2.79 -0.33 2.25
CA LEU A 204 4.10 -0.18 1.58
C LEU A 204 4.09 1.01 0.62
N VAL A 205 3.00 1.18 -0.12
CA VAL A 205 2.82 2.27 -1.08
C VAL A 205 2.71 3.62 -0.36
N ASP A 206 1.98 3.67 0.75
CA ASP A 206 1.83 4.85 1.59
C ASP A 206 3.17 5.28 2.17
N ARG A 207 3.96 4.34 2.71
CA ARG A 207 5.32 4.61 3.17
C ARG A 207 6.20 5.25 2.10
N VAL A 208 6.12 4.74 0.86
CA VAL A 208 6.86 5.32 -0.27
C VAL A 208 6.30 6.70 -0.61
N ASN A 209 4.98 6.90 -0.54
CA ASN A 209 4.35 8.20 -0.80
C ASN A 209 4.71 9.27 0.24
N GLU A 210 4.87 8.88 1.51
CA GLU A 210 5.31 9.77 2.58
C GLU A 210 6.75 10.26 2.38
N GLN A 211 7.62 9.42 1.78
CA GLN A 211 9.03 9.74 1.57
C GLN A 211 9.28 10.46 0.24
N GLU A 212 8.62 10.01 -0.83
CA GLU A 212 8.93 10.40 -2.22
C GLU A 212 7.77 11.16 -2.90
N GLY A 213 6.69 11.48 -2.17
CA GLY A 213 5.50 12.17 -2.67
C GLY A 213 4.43 11.26 -3.27
N SER A 214 3.25 11.80 -3.61
CA SER A 214 2.07 11.01 -4.03
C SER A 214 1.92 10.80 -5.53
N ALA A 215 3.01 10.86 -6.30
CA ALA A 215 2.99 10.67 -7.75
C ALA A 215 2.48 9.27 -8.15
N PRO A 216 1.87 9.10 -9.34
CA PRO A 216 1.45 7.78 -9.82
C PRO A 216 2.63 6.80 -9.91
N ARG A 217 2.43 5.57 -9.43
CA ARG A 217 3.47 4.54 -9.32
C ARG A 217 3.10 3.26 -10.04
N GLU A 218 4.07 2.38 -10.20
CA GLU A 218 3.82 1.01 -10.65
C GLU A 218 4.35 0.03 -9.61
N VAL A 219 3.50 -0.87 -9.17
CA VAL A 219 3.81 -1.88 -8.17
C VAL A 219 3.79 -3.24 -8.83
N PHE A 220 4.86 -4.00 -8.65
CA PHE A 220 5.04 -5.31 -9.19
C PHE A 220 5.13 -6.31 -8.04
N VAL A 221 4.18 -7.22 -7.97
CA VAL A 221 4.18 -8.36 -7.05
C VAL A 221 4.57 -9.59 -7.86
N LEU A 222 5.71 -10.18 -7.53
CA LEU A 222 6.35 -11.22 -8.32
C LEU A 222 6.65 -12.44 -7.46
N ARG A 223 6.26 -13.62 -7.93
CA ARG A 223 6.63 -14.89 -7.31
C ARG A 223 7.62 -15.65 -8.22
N PRO A 224 8.84 -15.96 -7.76
CA PRO A 224 9.78 -16.82 -8.48
C PRO A 224 9.24 -18.23 -8.71
N GLU A 225 9.72 -18.92 -9.75
CA GLU A 225 9.37 -20.33 -10.01
C GLU A 225 9.65 -21.26 -8.83
N GLY A 226 10.64 -20.91 -7.98
CA GLY A 226 10.96 -21.67 -6.77
C GLY A 226 9.95 -21.50 -5.61
N GLY A 227 9.08 -20.49 -5.66
CA GLY A 227 8.04 -20.25 -4.66
C GLY A 227 8.54 -20.08 -3.22
N GLU A 228 9.80 -19.70 -3.01
CA GLU A 228 10.37 -19.57 -1.66
C GLU A 228 10.04 -18.22 -1.00
N PHE A 229 9.80 -17.19 -1.81
CA PHE A 229 9.54 -15.83 -1.37
C PHE A 229 8.76 -15.06 -2.43
N VAL A 230 8.09 -14.00 -2.01
CA VAL A 230 7.40 -13.04 -2.88
C VAL A 230 8.17 -11.74 -2.89
N VAL A 231 8.31 -11.15 -4.06
CA VAL A 231 8.93 -9.85 -4.26
C VAL A 231 7.84 -8.81 -4.50
N VAL A 232 7.84 -7.73 -3.73
CA VAL A 232 7.03 -6.55 -4.01
C VAL A 232 7.98 -5.41 -4.33
N THR A 233 7.98 -4.93 -5.58
CA THR A 233 8.77 -3.76 -5.97
C THR A 233 7.88 -2.62 -6.43
N ILE A 234 8.18 -1.41 -5.94
CA ILE A 234 7.44 -0.18 -6.20
C ILE A 234 8.36 0.72 -7.02
N ALA A 235 8.03 0.95 -8.29
CA ALA A 235 8.71 1.91 -9.13
C ALA A 235 8.25 3.33 -8.78
N LEU A 236 9.21 4.25 -8.58
CA LEU A 236 8.87 5.61 -8.14
C LEU A 236 8.15 6.41 -9.24
N ALA A 237 8.53 6.21 -10.49
CA ALA A 237 7.93 6.87 -11.64
C ALA A 237 7.15 5.86 -12.49
N LYS A 238 5.85 6.07 -12.63
CA LYS A 238 5.02 5.38 -13.62
C LYS A 238 5.50 5.75 -15.03
N GLY A 239 5.68 4.76 -15.90
CA GLY A 239 6.28 4.97 -17.22
C GLY A 239 7.77 5.33 -17.16
N GLY A 240 8.42 5.14 -16.01
CA GLY A 240 9.86 5.31 -15.87
C GLY A 240 10.64 4.10 -16.39
N GLN A 241 11.92 4.31 -16.69
CA GLN A 241 12.82 3.27 -17.20
C GLN A 241 12.81 1.99 -16.37
N PHE A 242 12.76 2.11 -15.03
CA PHE A 242 12.71 0.96 -14.14
C PHE A 242 11.42 0.14 -14.31
N ALA A 243 10.27 0.82 -14.39
CA ALA A 243 8.99 0.15 -14.61
C ALA A 243 8.92 -0.50 -16.00
N ASP A 244 9.37 0.21 -17.05
CA ASP A 244 9.40 -0.33 -18.41
C ASP A 244 10.32 -1.56 -18.50
N THR A 245 11.48 -1.53 -17.86
CA THR A 245 12.40 -2.69 -17.81
C THR A 245 11.74 -3.91 -17.17
N LEU A 246 11.02 -3.72 -16.06
CA LEU A 246 10.29 -4.82 -15.40
C LEU A 246 9.18 -5.38 -16.29
N ARG A 247 8.44 -4.51 -16.98
CA ARG A 247 7.39 -4.91 -17.92
C ARG A 247 7.94 -5.71 -19.09
N GLU A 248 9.05 -5.27 -19.67
CA GLU A 248 9.73 -5.99 -20.75
C GLU A 248 10.28 -7.33 -20.27
N THR A 249 10.89 -7.37 -19.08
CA THR A 249 11.51 -8.59 -18.53
C THR A 249 10.48 -9.70 -18.27
N TYR A 250 9.25 -9.34 -17.86
CA TYR A 250 8.21 -10.31 -17.50
C TYR A 250 7.05 -10.38 -18.48
N ASP A 251 7.21 -9.81 -19.69
CA ASP A 251 6.18 -9.76 -20.74
C ASP A 251 4.84 -9.21 -20.22
N ARG A 252 4.88 -8.13 -19.43
CA ARG A 252 3.72 -7.44 -18.85
C ARG A 252 3.53 -6.06 -19.48
N PRO A 253 3.02 -5.95 -20.72
CA PRO A 253 2.80 -4.65 -21.35
C PRO A 253 1.86 -3.77 -20.51
N ARG A 254 2.08 -2.45 -20.55
CA ARG A 254 1.21 -1.50 -19.86
C ARG A 254 -0.18 -1.55 -20.49
N PRO A 255 -1.25 -1.78 -19.70
CA PRO A 255 -2.60 -1.78 -20.25
C PRO A 255 -2.97 -0.36 -20.73
N PRO A 256 -3.94 -0.23 -21.65
CA PRO A 256 -4.51 1.08 -21.95
C PRO A 256 -5.23 1.63 -20.73
N GLU A 257 -5.04 2.92 -20.47
CA GLU A 257 -5.50 3.66 -19.29
C GLU A 257 -6.45 4.78 -19.74
N PRO A 258 -7.70 4.47 -20.10
CA PRO A 258 -8.65 5.46 -20.62
C PRO A 258 -9.20 6.42 -19.56
N LEU A 259 -9.00 6.11 -18.27
CA LEU A 259 -9.34 6.95 -17.13
C LEU A 259 -8.03 7.45 -16.50
N GLU A 260 -7.77 8.75 -16.64
CA GLU A 260 -6.63 9.50 -16.08
C GLU A 260 -7.11 10.71 -15.27
#